data_AF-A0A3B4GU46-F1
#
_entry.id   AF-A0A3B4GU46-F1
#
_cell.length_a   1.000
_cell.length_b   1.000
_cell.length_c   1.000
_cell.angle_alpha   90.00
_cell.angle_beta   90.00
_cell.angle_gamma   90.00
#
_symmetry.space_group_name_H-M   'P 1'
#
loop_
_entity.id
_entity.type
_entity.pdbx_description
1 polymer ?
#
loop_
_entity_poly.entity_id
_entity_poly.type
_entity_poly.pdbx_seq_one_letter_code
_entity_poly.pdbx_strand_id
1 'polypeptide(L)'
;MELCIQLSITMLGKQLIQNNLFEIGIPKLKKLIRYIRSKQGAFQEEERQKKLTRYETDHFLEPFGGLTPEYMEMIIQFGFVTLFVASFPLAPLFALLNNIIEIRLDAKKFVTELRRPVAARAKDIGIWYNILRGVAKVAVIINAFVISFTSDFIPRMVYQYMYSPDGSMHGFVNHTLSYFNVSHFQDGKEPMDPSHFGYPVVICRYKDYREPPWSNTPYELSKEFWAVLAVRLAFVIVFQNVVMLMNDIVDWLIPDIPKDISLQIHKEKILLVELFMKEEQGKSYIIDSSTSTDGKENCSKHNNNSKVAPPRSRRHTSSTKSF
;
A
#
# COMPACT_ATOMS: atom_id res chain seq x y z
N MET A 1 16.38 -7.37 -18.24
CA MET A 1 16.42 -5.96 -18.69
C MET A 1 15.04 -5.47 -19.08
N GLU A 2 14.31 -6.20 -19.92
CA GLU A 2 12.94 -5.84 -20.35
C GLU A 2 11.97 -5.59 -19.18
N LEU A 3 11.93 -6.48 -18.18
CA LEU A 3 11.10 -6.30 -16.99
C LEU A 3 11.43 -5.00 -16.23
N CYS A 4 12.70 -4.70 -16.03
CA CYS A 4 13.15 -3.48 -15.35
C CYS A 4 12.75 -2.22 -16.12
N ILE A 5 12.86 -2.24 -17.45
CA ILE A 5 12.48 -1.14 -18.32
C ILE A 5 10.96 -0.93 -18.29
N GLN A 6 10.18 -2.00 -18.43
CA GLN A 6 8.72 -1.93 -18.36
C GLN A 6 8.23 -1.42 -17.00
N LEU A 7 8.82 -1.90 -15.90
CA LEU A 7 8.50 -1.42 -14.55
C LEU A 7 8.90 0.05 -14.37
N SER A 8 10.07 0.44 -14.87
CA SER A 8 10.51 1.85 -14.84
C SER A 8 9.55 2.74 -15.61
N ILE A 9 9.14 2.34 -16.81
CA ILE A 9 8.19 3.10 -17.65
C ILE A 9 6.81 3.17 -17.00
N THR A 10 6.31 2.08 -16.43
CA THR A 10 4.97 2.07 -15.82
C THR A 10 4.93 2.85 -14.50
N MET A 11 5.96 2.74 -13.67
CA MET A 11 6.04 3.45 -12.39
C MET A 11 6.34 4.95 -12.60
N LEU A 12 7.24 5.32 -13.52
CA LEU A 12 7.50 6.73 -13.84
C LEU A 12 6.38 7.33 -14.70
N GLY A 13 5.85 6.58 -15.66
CA GLY A 13 4.84 7.07 -16.60
C GLY A 13 3.46 7.22 -15.99
N LYS A 14 2.97 6.19 -15.29
CA LYS A 14 1.61 6.22 -14.74
C LYS A 14 1.53 7.01 -13.43
N GLN A 15 2.51 6.85 -12.54
CA GLN A 15 2.48 7.47 -11.21
C GLN A 15 2.90 8.95 -11.27
N LEU A 16 4.06 9.27 -11.88
CA LEU A 16 4.56 10.66 -11.89
C LEU A 16 3.92 11.53 -12.98
N ILE A 17 3.75 11.00 -14.20
CA ILE A 17 3.31 11.83 -15.33
C ILE A 17 1.79 11.81 -15.44
N GLN A 18 1.13 10.66 -15.37
CA GLN A 18 -0.30 10.62 -15.63
C GLN A 18 -1.12 11.21 -14.47
N ASN A 19 -0.89 10.78 -13.22
CA ASN A 19 -1.67 11.27 -12.08
C ASN A 19 -1.36 12.74 -11.71
N ASN A 20 -0.10 13.11 -11.44
CA ASN A 20 0.22 14.52 -11.13
C ASN A 20 -0.16 15.49 -12.27
N LEU A 21 0.02 15.11 -13.55
CA LEU A 21 -0.32 15.99 -14.67
C LEU A 21 -1.83 16.07 -14.89
N PHE A 22 -2.60 15.00 -14.73
CA PHE A 22 -4.06 15.11 -14.85
C PHE A 22 -4.65 15.86 -13.65
N GLU A 23 -4.12 15.67 -12.45
CA GLU A 23 -4.61 16.38 -11.25
C GLU A 23 -4.25 17.87 -11.26
N ILE A 24 -3.04 18.26 -11.66
CA ILE A 24 -2.69 19.68 -11.83
C ILE A 24 -3.30 20.25 -13.12
N GLY A 25 -3.27 19.45 -14.18
CA GLY A 25 -3.52 19.88 -15.55
C GLY A 25 -4.99 19.96 -15.90
N ILE A 26 -5.85 19.03 -15.46
CA ILE A 26 -7.29 19.08 -15.79
C ILE A 26 -7.98 20.32 -15.20
N PRO A 27 -7.81 20.67 -13.91
CA PRO A 27 -8.45 21.85 -13.34
C PRO A 27 -7.94 23.14 -13.99
N LYS A 28 -6.63 23.25 -14.23
CA LYS A 28 -6.02 24.39 -14.92
C LYS A 28 -6.41 24.49 -16.38
N LEU A 29 -6.53 23.36 -17.09
CA LEU A 29 -6.96 23.32 -18.49
C LEU A 29 -8.45 23.63 -18.61
N LYS A 30 -9.31 23.08 -17.74
CA LYS A 30 -10.73 23.48 -17.66
C LYS A 30 -10.87 24.96 -17.35
N LYS A 31 -10.06 25.51 -16.44
CA LYS A 31 -10.03 26.96 -16.12
C LYS A 31 -9.54 27.79 -17.30
N LEU A 32 -8.50 27.35 -18.01
CA LEU A 32 -7.97 28.01 -19.20
C LEU A 32 -8.96 27.98 -20.36
N ILE A 33 -9.62 26.83 -20.60
CA ILE A 33 -10.69 26.70 -21.61
C ILE A 33 -11.87 27.59 -21.24
N ARG A 34 -12.30 27.64 -19.97
CA ARG A 34 -13.32 28.60 -19.51
C ARG A 34 -12.86 30.04 -19.72
N TYR A 35 -11.61 30.38 -19.42
CA TYR A 35 -11.07 31.72 -19.59
C TYR A 35 -11.00 32.15 -21.07
N ILE A 36 -10.58 31.26 -21.97
CA ILE A 36 -10.55 31.51 -23.41
C ILE A 36 -11.97 31.67 -23.94
N ARG A 37 -12.92 30.84 -23.48
CA ARG A 37 -14.35 30.93 -23.84
C ARG A 37 -15.04 32.15 -23.21
N SER A 38 -14.56 32.62 -22.06
CA SER A 38 -15.05 33.79 -21.34
C SER A 38 -14.31 35.08 -21.71
N LYS A 39 -13.38 35.07 -22.69
CA LYS A 39 -12.77 36.30 -23.21
C LYS A 39 -13.81 37.21 -23.90
N GLN A 40 -15.06 36.74 -24.09
CA GLN A 40 -16.24 37.53 -24.43
C GLN A 40 -17.00 38.14 -23.22
N GLY A 41 -16.64 37.84 -21.95
CA GLY A 41 -17.38 38.30 -20.75
C GLY A 41 -16.62 38.36 -19.39
N ALA A 42 -15.29 38.23 -19.36
CA ALA A 42 -14.50 38.02 -18.14
C ALA A 42 -14.52 39.15 -17.09
N PHE A 43 -14.74 40.41 -17.49
CA PHE A 43 -14.78 41.56 -16.57
C PHE A 43 -16.01 41.50 -15.63
N GLN A 44 -17.13 40.96 -16.12
CA GLN A 44 -18.38 40.87 -15.37
C GLN A 44 -18.40 39.69 -14.40
N GLU A 45 -17.59 38.65 -14.66
CA GLU A 45 -17.47 37.44 -13.84
C GLU A 45 -16.65 37.70 -12.56
N GLU A 46 -15.58 38.50 -12.63
CA GLU A 46 -14.75 38.86 -11.48
C GLU A 46 -15.48 39.75 -10.47
N GLU A 47 -16.27 40.73 -10.94
CA GLU A 47 -17.16 41.52 -10.06
C GLU A 47 -18.27 40.66 -9.45
N ARG A 48 -18.81 39.69 -10.21
CA ARG A 48 -19.80 38.73 -9.71
C ARG A 48 -19.20 37.82 -8.65
N GLN A 49 -17.97 37.34 -8.84
CA GLN A 49 -17.23 36.55 -7.83
C GLN A 49 -16.96 37.32 -6.53
N LYS A 50 -16.68 38.62 -6.62
CA LYS A 50 -16.56 39.48 -5.43
C LYS A 50 -17.89 39.73 -4.71
N LYS A 51 -19.02 39.60 -5.40
CA LYS A 51 -20.38 39.75 -4.84
C LYS A 51 -21.04 38.44 -4.41
N LEU A 52 -20.47 37.29 -4.78
CA LEU A 52 -21.02 35.98 -4.44
C LEU A 52 -20.91 35.71 -2.94
N THR A 53 -22.00 35.18 -2.38
CA THR A 53 -22.01 34.78 -0.98
C THR A 53 -21.20 33.50 -0.80
N ARG A 54 -20.61 33.30 0.39
CA ARG A 54 -19.72 32.15 0.66
C ARG A 54 -20.32 30.78 0.30
N TYR A 55 -21.61 30.57 0.58
CA TYR A 55 -22.28 29.30 0.24
C TYR A 55 -22.43 29.09 -1.28
N GLU A 56 -22.52 30.17 -2.06
CA GLU A 56 -22.63 30.13 -3.53
C GLU A 56 -21.28 29.77 -4.14
N THR A 57 -20.20 30.36 -3.61
CA THR A 57 -18.83 30.00 -4.00
C THR A 57 -18.55 28.52 -3.72
N ASP A 58 -18.91 28.02 -2.54
CA ASP A 58 -18.73 26.61 -2.17
C ASP A 58 -19.59 25.68 -3.04
N HIS A 59 -20.77 26.12 -3.50
CA HIS A 59 -21.60 25.32 -4.39
C HIS A 59 -20.97 25.10 -5.78
N PHE A 60 -20.05 25.96 -6.24
CA PHE A 60 -19.37 25.74 -7.51
C PHE A 60 -18.19 24.76 -7.44
N LEU A 61 -17.72 24.42 -6.23
CA LEU A 61 -16.65 23.44 -6.01
C LEU A 61 -17.16 22.00 -6.20
N GLU A 62 -16.24 21.07 -6.44
CA GLU A 62 -16.56 19.66 -6.65
C GLU A 62 -16.94 18.99 -5.32
N PRO A 63 -18.01 18.16 -5.27
CA PRO A 63 -18.34 17.41 -4.06
C PRO A 63 -17.24 16.40 -3.73
N PHE A 64 -17.01 16.18 -2.44
CA PHE A 64 -16.05 15.20 -1.96
C PHE A 64 -16.52 13.77 -2.26
N GLY A 65 -15.74 13.04 -3.08
CA GLY A 65 -16.04 11.68 -3.55
C GLY A 65 -15.62 10.54 -2.61
N GLY A 66 -15.08 10.85 -1.42
CA GLY A 66 -14.48 9.88 -0.52
C GLY A 66 -12.95 9.87 -0.59
N LEU A 67 -12.32 8.99 0.19
CA LEU A 67 -10.85 8.79 0.22
C LEU A 67 -10.42 7.50 -0.50
N THR A 68 -11.36 6.73 -1.05
CA THR A 68 -11.05 5.40 -1.59
C THR A 68 -10.16 5.45 -2.83
N PRO A 69 -10.32 6.40 -3.79
CA PRO A 69 -9.37 6.54 -4.90
C PRO A 69 -7.96 6.93 -4.43
N GLU A 70 -7.86 7.84 -3.46
CA GLU A 70 -6.60 8.31 -2.90
C GLU A 70 -5.85 7.17 -2.20
N TYR A 71 -6.54 6.34 -1.40
CA TYR A 71 -5.92 5.14 -0.80
C TYR A 71 -5.52 4.09 -1.84
N MET A 72 -6.34 3.90 -2.88
CA MET A 72 -6.06 2.93 -3.94
C MET A 72 -4.75 3.27 -4.67
N GLU A 73 -4.54 4.56 -4.97
CA GLU A 73 -3.31 5.05 -5.57
C GLU A 73 -2.08 4.74 -4.72
N MET A 74 -2.13 5.06 -3.43
CA MET A 74 -1.03 4.82 -2.50
C MET A 74 -0.71 3.33 -2.35
N ILE A 75 -1.74 2.47 -2.33
CA ILE A 75 -1.56 1.03 -2.21
C ILE A 75 -1.00 0.42 -3.49
N ILE A 76 -1.41 0.90 -4.66
CA ILE A 76 -0.82 0.49 -5.93
C ILE A 76 0.66 0.87 -5.96
N GLN A 77 1.01 2.08 -5.50
CA GLN A 77 2.39 2.51 -5.39
C GLN A 77 3.19 1.59 -4.45
N PHE A 78 2.64 1.30 -3.27
CA PHE A 78 3.25 0.37 -2.32
C PHE A 78 3.45 -1.02 -2.94
N GLY A 79 2.49 -1.52 -3.71
CA GLY A 79 2.59 -2.77 -4.45
C GLY A 79 3.74 -2.76 -5.45
N PHE A 80 3.88 -1.70 -6.27
CA PHE A 80 5.00 -1.60 -7.21
C PHE A 80 6.36 -1.57 -6.51
N VAL A 81 6.47 -0.84 -5.40
CA VAL A 81 7.70 -0.76 -4.62
C VAL A 81 8.07 -2.10 -3.99
N THR A 82 7.10 -2.81 -3.41
CA THR A 82 7.38 -4.04 -2.64
C THR A 82 7.47 -5.29 -3.51
N LEU A 83 6.59 -5.47 -4.50
CA LEU A 83 6.51 -6.68 -5.32
C LEU A 83 7.72 -6.85 -6.27
N PHE A 84 8.35 -5.74 -6.68
CA PHE A 84 9.36 -5.74 -7.74
C PHE A 84 10.71 -5.13 -7.34
N VAL A 85 10.95 -4.93 -6.04
CA VAL A 85 12.20 -4.35 -5.53
C VAL A 85 13.43 -5.15 -5.96
N ALA A 86 13.33 -6.47 -6.05
CA ALA A 86 14.44 -7.34 -6.47
C ALA A 86 14.88 -7.10 -7.92
N SER A 87 13.96 -6.63 -8.78
CA SER A 87 14.26 -6.28 -10.17
C SER A 87 14.67 -4.81 -10.34
N PHE A 88 14.11 -3.92 -9.52
CA PHE A 88 14.32 -2.48 -9.66
C PHE A 88 14.59 -1.82 -8.29
N PRO A 89 15.85 -1.74 -7.85
CA PRO A 89 16.20 -1.26 -6.50
C PRO A 89 16.00 0.25 -6.31
N LEU A 90 15.90 1.02 -7.39
CA LEU A 90 15.64 2.47 -7.37
C LEU A 90 14.15 2.81 -7.18
N ALA A 91 13.26 1.81 -7.13
CA ALA A 91 11.83 2.03 -6.95
C ALA A 91 11.45 2.89 -5.72
N PRO A 92 12.02 2.63 -4.52
CA PRO A 92 11.69 3.40 -3.33
C PRO A 92 12.04 4.89 -3.45
N LEU A 93 13.11 5.23 -4.17
CA LEU A 93 13.52 6.62 -4.38
C LEU A 93 12.47 7.39 -5.19
N PHE A 94 11.97 6.79 -6.28
CA PHE A 94 10.94 7.41 -7.10
C PHE A 94 9.59 7.48 -6.38
N ALA A 95 9.26 6.47 -5.58
CA ALA A 95 8.09 6.51 -4.71
C ALA A 95 8.18 7.65 -3.67
N LEU A 96 9.36 7.88 -3.09
CA LEU A 96 9.58 9.00 -2.16
C LEU A 96 9.37 10.35 -2.83
N LEU A 97 9.96 10.56 -4.01
CA LEU A 97 9.79 11.79 -4.78
C LEU A 97 8.32 12.02 -5.15
N ASN A 98 7.61 10.96 -5.55
CA ASN A 98 6.18 11.04 -5.83
C ASN A 98 5.40 11.46 -4.57
N ASN A 99 5.62 10.79 -3.44
CA ASN A 99 4.93 11.10 -2.18
C ASN A 99 5.14 12.55 -1.71
N ILE A 100 6.34 13.13 -1.94
CA ILE A 100 6.61 14.53 -1.58
C ILE A 100 5.74 15.49 -2.41
N ILE A 101 5.58 15.22 -3.70
CA ILE A 101 4.75 16.03 -4.61
C ILE A 101 3.27 15.82 -4.26
N GLU A 102 2.87 14.56 -4.13
CA GLU A 102 1.50 14.11 -3.89
C GLU A 102 0.90 14.74 -2.63
N ILE A 103 1.63 14.74 -1.50
CA ILE A 103 1.17 15.38 -0.25
C ILE A 103 0.81 16.86 -0.48
N ARG A 104 1.54 17.56 -1.33
CA ARG A 104 1.28 18.98 -1.63
C ARG A 104 0.11 19.16 -2.59
N LEU A 105 -0.05 18.27 -3.55
CA LEU A 105 -1.15 18.29 -4.52
C LEU A 105 -2.47 17.95 -3.85
N ASP A 106 -2.53 16.87 -3.08
CA ASP A 106 -3.70 16.50 -2.28
C ASP A 106 -4.10 17.64 -1.34
N ALA A 107 -3.15 18.21 -0.59
CA ALA A 107 -3.44 19.33 0.29
C ALA A 107 -4.04 20.52 -0.47
N LYS A 108 -3.53 20.83 -1.67
CA LYS A 108 -4.06 21.90 -2.50
C LYS A 108 -5.46 21.58 -3.04
N LYS A 109 -5.70 20.35 -3.49
CA LYS A 109 -7.01 19.87 -3.94
C LYS A 109 -8.06 19.98 -2.84
N PHE A 110 -7.73 19.53 -1.62
CA PHE A 110 -8.61 19.66 -0.45
C PHE A 110 -8.89 21.11 -0.04
N VAL A 111 -7.93 22.02 -0.18
CA VAL A 111 -8.09 23.42 0.24
C VAL A 111 -8.76 24.29 -0.83
N THR A 112 -8.57 23.98 -2.12
CA THR A 112 -8.94 24.91 -3.21
C THR A 112 -9.96 24.38 -4.21
N GLU A 113 -10.13 23.06 -4.36
CA GLU A 113 -10.93 22.48 -5.45
C GLU A 113 -12.17 21.71 -4.94
N LEU A 114 -12.09 21.17 -3.72
CA LEU A 114 -13.15 20.37 -3.12
C LEU A 114 -14.01 21.17 -2.14
N ARG A 115 -15.29 20.82 -2.07
CA ARG A 115 -16.16 21.25 -0.97
C ARG A 115 -15.69 20.63 0.34
N ARG A 116 -15.85 21.37 1.45
CA ARG A 116 -15.48 20.89 2.78
C ARG A 116 -16.21 19.59 3.11
N PRO A 117 -15.49 18.47 3.36
CA PRO A 117 -16.12 17.21 3.74
C PRO A 117 -16.68 17.29 5.15
N VAL A 118 -17.70 16.48 5.43
CA VAL A 118 -18.22 16.29 6.78
C VAL A 118 -17.20 15.48 7.58
N ALA A 119 -16.80 16.00 8.74
CA ALA A 119 -15.82 15.33 9.59
C ALA A 119 -16.39 14.01 10.13
N ALA A 120 -15.82 12.89 9.69
CA ALA A 120 -16.07 11.58 10.25
C ALA A 120 -14.91 11.20 11.20
N ARG A 121 -15.23 10.57 12.33
CA ARG A 121 -14.22 10.04 13.26
C ARG A 121 -13.97 8.57 12.94
N ALA A 122 -12.73 8.23 12.60
CA ALA A 122 -12.26 6.87 12.40
C ALA A 122 -11.04 6.62 13.30
N LYS A 123 -10.91 5.39 13.80
CA LYS A 123 -9.79 4.97 14.66
C LYS A 123 -8.58 4.45 13.87
N ASP A 124 -8.83 3.95 12.66
CA ASP A 124 -7.87 3.27 11.80
C ASP A 124 -8.16 3.57 10.32
N ILE A 125 -7.25 3.13 9.44
CA ILE A 125 -7.41 3.19 7.99
C ILE A 125 -8.40 2.14 7.45
N GLY A 126 -8.98 1.30 8.31
CA GLY A 126 -9.94 0.27 7.94
C GLY A 126 -9.35 -0.89 7.12
N ILE A 127 -10.08 -1.31 6.07
CA ILE A 127 -9.74 -2.49 5.24
C ILE A 127 -8.37 -2.39 4.57
N TRP A 128 -7.89 -1.17 4.33
CA TRP A 128 -6.62 -0.89 3.67
C TRP A 128 -5.43 -1.48 4.42
N TYR A 129 -5.49 -1.56 5.75
CA TYR A 129 -4.44 -2.22 6.55
C TYR A 129 -4.30 -3.71 6.20
N ASN A 130 -5.42 -4.42 6.08
CA ASN A 130 -5.42 -5.83 5.71
C ASN A 130 -4.90 -6.04 4.28
N ILE A 131 -5.22 -5.11 3.37
CA ILE A 131 -4.72 -5.14 2.00
C ILE A 131 -3.20 -4.94 1.99
N LEU A 132 -2.68 -3.92 2.69
CA LEU A 132 -1.23 -3.68 2.80
C LEU A 132 -0.51 -4.91 3.37
N ARG A 133 -1.05 -5.52 4.43
CA ARG A 133 -0.50 -6.75 5.02
C ARG A 133 -0.52 -7.92 4.04
N GLY A 134 -1.59 -8.07 3.27
CA GLY A 134 -1.70 -9.09 2.22
C GLY A 134 -0.67 -8.90 1.12
N VAL A 135 -0.56 -7.67 0.59
CA VAL A 135 0.42 -7.30 -0.45
C VAL A 135 1.84 -7.54 0.05
N ALA A 136 2.17 -7.17 1.30
CA ALA A 136 3.50 -7.41 1.87
C ALA A 136 3.86 -8.91 1.93
N LYS A 137 2.92 -9.78 2.30
CA LYS A 137 3.16 -11.24 2.31
C LYS A 137 3.33 -11.80 0.90
N VAL A 138 2.50 -11.37 -0.04
CA VAL A 138 2.61 -11.78 -1.45
C VAL A 138 3.92 -11.28 -2.06
N ALA A 139 4.40 -10.10 -1.68
CA ALA A 139 5.66 -9.53 -2.14
C ALA A 139 6.85 -10.44 -1.85
N VAL A 140 6.89 -11.11 -0.68
CA VAL A 140 7.95 -12.07 -0.36
C VAL A 140 8.00 -13.21 -1.37
N ILE A 141 6.84 -13.77 -1.69
CA ILE A 141 6.70 -14.88 -2.64
C ILE A 141 7.14 -14.42 -4.04
N ILE A 142 6.59 -13.31 -4.53
CA ILE A 142 6.89 -12.80 -5.87
C ILE A 142 8.38 -12.47 -6.02
N ASN A 143 8.98 -11.79 -5.04
CA ASN A 143 10.42 -11.51 -5.09
C ASN A 143 11.27 -12.79 -5.10
N ALA A 144 10.87 -13.84 -4.38
CA ALA A 144 11.55 -15.14 -4.43
C ALA A 144 11.57 -15.72 -5.85
N PHE A 145 10.41 -15.71 -6.52
CA PHE A 145 10.28 -16.18 -7.91
C PHE A 145 11.04 -15.30 -8.91
N VAL A 146 11.00 -13.98 -8.72
CA VAL A 146 11.75 -13.03 -9.56
C VAL A 146 13.26 -13.30 -9.46
N ILE A 147 13.78 -13.52 -8.24
CA ILE A 147 15.19 -13.83 -8.04
C ILE A 147 15.55 -15.22 -8.58
N SER A 148 14.70 -16.22 -8.43
CA SER A 148 15.03 -17.59 -8.86
C SER A 148 14.90 -17.82 -10.37
N PHE A 149 13.83 -17.30 -10.99
CA PHE A 149 13.49 -17.57 -12.39
C PHE A 149 13.88 -16.46 -13.35
N THR A 150 13.73 -15.19 -12.96
CA THR A 150 14.01 -14.06 -13.85
C THR A 150 15.47 -13.64 -13.79
N SER A 151 16.12 -13.77 -12.63
CA SER A 151 17.54 -13.46 -12.49
C SER A 151 18.42 -14.65 -12.90
N ASP A 152 19.54 -14.35 -13.54
CA ASP A 152 20.61 -15.32 -13.80
C ASP A 152 21.47 -15.59 -12.52
N PHE A 153 20.99 -15.22 -11.32
CA PHE A 153 21.68 -15.46 -10.05
C PHE A 153 21.87 -16.96 -9.76
N ILE A 154 20.78 -17.75 -9.79
CA ILE A 154 20.84 -19.18 -9.46
C ILE A 154 21.71 -19.98 -10.45
N PRO A 155 21.55 -19.84 -11.78
CA PRO A 155 22.39 -20.57 -12.73
C PRO A 155 23.88 -20.24 -12.60
N ARG A 156 24.22 -18.97 -12.33
CA ARG A 156 25.61 -18.56 -12.08
C ARG A 156 26.19 -19.21 -10.84
N MET A 157 25.41 -19.24 -9.76
CA MET A 157 25.79 -19.89 -8.51
C MET A 157 25.99 -21.41 -8.71
N VAL A 158 25.06 -22.08 -9.38
CA VAL A 158 25.16 -23.52 -9.68
C VAL A 158 26.39 -23.82 -10.52
N TYR A 159 26.66 -23.03 -11.58
CA TYR A 159 27.87 -23.18 -12.37
C TYR A 159 29.14 -23.04 -11.53
N GLN A 160 29.21 -22.00 -10.70
CA GLN A 160 30.38 -21.70 -9.88
C GLN A 160 30.70 -22.82 -8.88
N TYR A 161 29.67 -23.41 -8.25
CA TYR A 161 29.88 -24.44 -7.22
C TYR A 161 29.96 -25.87 -7.76
N MET A 162 29.26 -26.20 -8.85
CA MET A 162 29.16 -27.59 -9.33
C MET A 162 29.98 -27.89 -10.59
N TYR A 163 30.25 -26.89 -11.42
CA TYR A 163 30.83 -27.09 -12.76
C TYR A 163 32.15 -26.34 -13.01
N SER A 164 32.41 -25.27 -12.26
CA SER A 164 33.64 -24.49 -12.42
C SER A 164 34.83 -25.21 -11.79
N PRO A 165 35.93 -25.44 -12.53
CA PRO A 165 37.13 -26.09 -11.99
C PRO A 165 37.85 -25.25 -10.93
N ASP A 166 37.83 -23.93 -11.08
CA ASP A 166 38.56 -22.98 -10.22
C ASP A 166 37.64 -22.15 -9.33
N GLY A 167 36.32 -22.40 -9.36
CA GLY A 167 35.31 -21.54 -8.73
C GLY A 167 35.19 -20.15 -9.40
N SER A 168 35.76 -19.98 -10.59
CA SER A 168 35.67 -18.75 -11.39
C SER A 168 34.44 -18.76 -12.31
N MET A 169 34.04 -17.58 -12.79
CA MET A 169 32.95 -17.44 -13.77
C MET A 169 33.42 -17.63 -15.22
N HIS A 170 34.69 -18.01 -15.44
CA HIS A 170 35.20 -18.27 -16.78
C HIS A 170 34.48 -19.46 -17.41
N GLY A 171 34.03 -19.30 -18.66
CA GLY A 171 33.30 -20.35 -19.39
C GLY A 171 31.79 -20.41 -19.13
N PHE A 172 31.24 -19.60 -18.22
CA PHE A 172 29.80 -19.64 -17.89
C PHE A 172 28.89 -19.50 -19.12
N VAL A 173 29.18 -18.54 -20.00
CA VAL A 173 28.39 -18.33 -21.23
C VAL A 173 28.51 -19.52 -22.17
N ASN A 174 29.70 -20.13 -22.25
CA ASN A 174 29.94 -21.30 -23.10
C ASN A 174 29.19 -22.54 -22.60
N HIS A 175 29.06 -22.69 -21.29
CA HIS A 175 28.28 -23.76 -20.64
C HIS A 175 26.76 -23.52 -20.72
N THR A 176 26.30 -22.27 -20.66
CA THR A 176 24.86 -21.96 -20.65
C THR A 176 24.22 -22.04 -22.04
N LEU A 177 25.03 -22.05 -23.11
CA LEU A 177 24.56 -22.06 -24.49
C LEU A 177 24.54 -23.48 -25.06
N SER A 178 23.35 -23.95 -25.44
CA SER A 178 23.14 -25.21 -26.14
C SER A 178 23.45 -25.08 -27.64
N TYR A 179 23.92 -26.18 -28.24
CA TYR A 179 24.20 -26.25 -29.67
C TYR A 179 22.97 -26.71 -30.46
N PHE A 180 22.71 -26.06 -31.60
CA PHE A 180 21.67 -26.46 -32.55
C PHE A 180 22.25 -26.58 -33.95
N ASN A 181 21.99 -27.71 -34.62
CA ASN A 181 22.37 -27.88 -36.02
C ASN A 181 21.29 -27.24 -36.91
N VAL A 182 21.71 -26.30 -37.77
CA VAL A 182 20.82 -25.55 -38.66
C VAL A 182 20.08 -26.47 -39.64
N SER A 183 20.66 -27.61 -40.01
CA SER A 183 19.97 -28.58 -40.88
C SER A 183 18.74 -29.25 -40.25
N HIS A 184 18.51 -29.09 -38.95
CA HIS A 184 17.38 -29.70 -38.23
C HIS A 184 16.20 -28.72 -38.06
N PHE A 185 16.17 -27.61 -38.80
CA PHE A 185 14.99 -26.76 -38.87
C PHE A 185 13.82 -27.50 -39.51
N GLN A 186 12.60 -27.22 -39.03
CA GLN A 186 11.40 -27.71 -39.68
C GLN A 186 11.15 -26.91 -40.97
N ASP A 187 10.62 -27.58 -41.99
CA ASP A 187 10.29 -26.96 -43.28
C ASP A 187 9.51 -25.64 -43.09
N GLY A 188 10.03 -24.56 -43.65
CA GLY A 188 9.40 -23.22 -43.59
C GLY A 188 9.65 -22.40 -42.32
N LYS A 189 10.47 -22.89 -41.36
CA LYS A 189 10.93 -22.11 -40.19
C LYS A 189 12.39 -21.67 -40.27
N GLU A 190 12.98 -21.81 -41.45
CA GLU A 190 14.35 -21.39 -41.72
C GLU A 190 14.47 -19.86 -41.74
N PRO A 191 15.68 -19.31 -41.48
CA PRO A 191 15.91 -17.87 -41.61
C PRO A 191 15.66 -17.42 -43.06
N MET A 192 14.97 -16.30 -43.25
CA MET A 192 14.75 -15.70 -44.58
C MET A 192 16.06 -15.34 -45.31
N ASP A 193 17.12 -15.05 -44.55
CA ASP A 193 18.47 -14.85 -45.07
C ASP A 193 19.47 -15.74 -44.28
N PRO A 194 19.75 -16.96 -44.76
CA PRO A 194 20.67 -17.89 -44.11
C PRO A 194 22.14 -17.47 -44.24
N SER A 195 22.45 -16.46 -45.05
CA SER A 195 23.79 -15.97 -45.35
C SER A 195 24.04 -14.53 -44.86
N HIS A 196 23.28 -14.07 -43.86
CA HIS A 196 23.37 -12.69 -43.37
C HIS A 196 24.82 -12.25 -43.01
N PHE A 197 25.64 -13.18 -42.53
CA PHE A 197 27.03 -12.92 -42.12
C PHE A 197 28.07 -13.13 -43.24
N GLY A 198 27.66 -13.46 -44.47
CA GLY A 198 28.54 -13.68 -45.62
C GLY A 198 29.21 -15.06 -45.68
N TYR A 199 28.86 -15.97 -44.78
CA TYR A 199 29.32 -17.36 -44.77
C TYR A 199 28.21 -18.31 -44.26
N PRO A 200 28.22 -19.60 -44.65
CA PRO A 200 27.21 -20.55 -44.20
C PRO A 200 27.40 -20.90 -42.73
N VAL A 201 26.36 -20.72 -41.93
CA VAL A 201 26.34 -21.10 -40.51
C VAL A 201 25.81 -22.53 -40.38
N VAL A 202 26.65 -23.46 -39.91
CA VAL A 202 26.28 -24.87 -39.72
C VAL A 202 25.66 -25.10 -38.34
N ILE A 203 26.18 -24.43 -37.31
CA ILE A 203 25.76 -24.61 -35.92
C ILE A 203 25.45 -23.24 -35.33
N CYS A 204 24.26 -23.10 -34.72
CA CYS A 204 23.90 -21.93 -33.94
C CYS A 204 23.77 -22.29 -32.45
N ARG A 205 23.76 -21.26 -31.60
CA ARG A 205 23.71 -21.40 -30.14
C ARG A 205 22.55 -20.64 -29.56
N TYR A 206 21.85 -21.26 -28.61
CA TYR A 206 20.69 -20.67 -27.95
C TYR A 206 20.74 -20.91 -26.43
N LYS A 207 20.07 -20.03 -25.68
CA LYS A 207 20.04 -20.07 -24.22
C LYS A 207 19.01 -21.11 -23.74
N ASP A 208 19.46 -22.33 -23.55
CA ASP A 208 18.70 -23.41 -22.92
C ASP A 208 19.69 -24.50 -22.42
N TYR A 209 19.24 -25.44 -21.60
CA TYR A 209 20.04 -26.56 -21.11
C TYR A 209 19.59 -27.86 -21.78
N ARG A 210 20.11 -28.13 -22.99
CA ARG A 210 19.77 -29.30 -23.81
C ARG A 210 21.01 -30.03 -24.27
N GLU A 211 20.85 -31.33 -24.47
CA GLU A 211 21.92 -32.18 -24.96
C GLU A 211 22.31 -31.81 -26.40
N PRO A 212 23.61 -31.86 -26.74
CA PRO A 212 24.10 -31.46 -28.04
C PRO A 212 23.69 -32.45 -29.15
N PRO A 213 23.75 -32.04 -30.43
CA PRO A 213 23.27 -32.85 -31.55
C PRO A 213 24.07 -34.14 -31.80
N TRP A 214 25.29 -34.25 -31.27
CA TRP A 214 26.13 -35.45 -31.36
C TRP A 214 25.96 -36.42 -30.17
N SER A 215 25.06 -36.12 -29.24
CA SER A 215 24.73 -37.01 -28.13
C SER A 215 23.76 -38.13 -28.56
N ASN A 216 23.60 -39.16 -27.73
CA ASN A 216 22.64 -40.25 -27.98
C ASN A 216 21.17 -39.78 -27.95
N THR A 217 20.89 -38.66 -27.29
CA THR A 217 19.54 -38.09 -27.09
C THR A 217 19.54 -36.62 -27.48
N PRO A 218 19.65 -36.29 -28.78
CA PRO A 218 19.84 -34.92 -29.24
C PRO A 218 18.64 -34.03 -28.89
N TYR A 219 18.92 -32.81 -28.42
CA TYR A 219 17.94 -31.78 -28.09
C TYR A 219 16.99 -32.08 -26.92
N GLU A 220 17.17 -33.21 -26.22
CA GLU A 220 16.45 -33.48 -24.97
C GLU A 220 16.97 -32.61 -23.82
N LEU A 221 16.15 -32.46 -22.78
CA LEU A 221 16.52 -31.68 -21.59
C LEU A 221 17.69 -32.36 -20.86
N SER A 222 18.77 -31.62 -20.67
CA SER A 222 19.97 -32.15 -20.00
C SER A 222 19.75 -32.33 -18.51
N LYS A 223 20.61 -33.11 -17.85
CA LYS A 223 20.66 -33.23 -16.38
C LYS A 223 20.90 -31.88 -15.71
N GLU A 224 21.64 -30.99 -16.37
CA GLU A 224 21.92 -29.62 -15.91
C GLU A 224 20.64 -28.80 -15.75
N PHE A 225 19.68 -28.96 -16.67
CA PHE A 225 18.38 -28.29 -16.60
C PHE A 225 17.66 -28.64 -15.29
N TRP A 226 17.59 -29.93 -14.98
CA TRP A 226 16.91 -30.44 -13.79
C TRP A 226 17.63 -30.05 -12.51
N ALA A 227 18.98 -30.04 -12.51
CA ALA A 227 19.76 -29.56 -11.38
C ALA A 227 19.49 -28.08 -11.10
N VAL A 228 19.56 -27.22 -12.12
CA VAL A 228 19.27 -25.78 -11.98
C VAL A 228 17.82 -25.55 -11.55
N LEU A 229 16.85 -26.30 -12.10
CA LEU A 229 15.45 -26.21 -11.71
C LEU A 229 15.23 -26.62 -10.25
N ALA A 230 15.85 -27.71 -9.79
CA ALA A 230 15.76 -28.16 -8.40
C ALA A 230 16.31 -27.10 -7.43
N VAL A 231 17.47 -26.52 -7.76
CA VAL A 231 18.07 -25.45 -6.94
C VAL A 231 17.20 -24.19 -6.95
N ARG A 232 16.58 -23.82 -8.08
CA ARG A 232 15.62 -22.70 -8.15
C ARG A 232 14.44 -22.90 -7.21
N LEU A 233 13.84 -24.09 -7.19
CA LEU A 233 12.71 -24.40 -6.32
C LEU A 233 13.13 -24.45 -4.85
N ALA A 234 14.27 -25.08 -4.55
CA ALA A 234 14.83 -25.12 -3.19
C ALA A 234 15.11 -23.70 -2.66
N PHE A 235 15.68 -22.83 -3.49
CA PHE A 235 15.91 -21.43 -3.14
C PHE A 235 14.61 -20.71 -2.79
N VAL A 236 13.54 -20.87 -3.58
CA VAL A 236 12.24 -20.23 -3.29
C VAL A 236 11.72 -20.66 -1.92
N ILE A 237 11.76 -21.96 -1.61
CA ILE A 237 11.31 -22.48 -0.32
C ILE A 237 12.14 -21.89 0.83
N VAL A 238 13.48 -21.94 0.73
CA VAL A 238 14.36 -21.43 1.78
C VAL A 238 14.18 -19.92 1.96
N PHE A 239 14.22 -19.16 0.87
CA PHE A 239 14.06 -17.70 0.89
C PHE A 239 12.73 -17.29 1.52
N GLN A 240 11.63 -17.93 1.10
CA GLN A 240 10.31 -17.63 1.63
C GLN A 240 10.23 -17.89 3.13
N ASN A 241 10.67 -19.06 3.61
CA ASN A 241 10.62 -19.40 5.03
C ASN A 241 11.50 -18.48 5.88
N VAL A 242 12.72 -18.16 5.42
CA VAL A 242 13.64 -17.27 6.14
C VAL A 242 13.06 -15.85 6.23
N VAL A 243 12.59 -15.27 5.13
CA VAL A 243 12.07 -13.90 5.13
C VAL A 243 10.75 -13.80 5.91
N MET A 244 9.87 -14.79 5.82
CA MET A 244 8.64 -14.81 6.63
C MET A 244 8.97 -14.91 8.12
N LEU A 245 9.91 -15.78 8.51
CA LEU A 245 10.37 -15.88 9.90
C LEU A 245 10.96 -14.56 10.39
N MET A 246 11.79 -13.89 9.58
CA MET A 246 12.35 -12.59 9.94
C MET A 246 11.26 -11.52 10.14
N ASN A 247 10.24 -11.50 9.29
CA ASN A 247 9.10 -10.59 9.46
C ASN A 247 8.35 -10.88 10.75
N ASP A 248 8.08 -12.15 11.07
CA ASP A 248 7.39 -12.52 12.30
C ASP A 248 8.22 -12.20 13.55
N ILE A 249 9.56 -12.29 13.47
CA ILE A 249 10.47 -11.87 14.54
C ILE A 249 10.41 -10.34 14.74
N VAL A 250 10.36 -9.56 13.66
CA VAL A 250 10.25 -8.10 13.75
C VAL A 250 8.90 -7.70 14.35
N ASP A 251 7.81 -8.33 13.92
CA ASP A 251 6.47 -8.13 14.48
C ASP A 251 6.43 -8.51 15.98
N TRP A 252 7.20 -9.53 16.39
CA TRP A 252 7.32 -9.91 17.81
C TRP A 252 8.19 -8.93 18.63
N LEU A 253 9.23 -8.36 18.02
CA LEU A 253 10.18 -7.47 18.70
C LEU A 253 9.60 -6.06 18.94
N ILE A 254 8.80 -5.56 18.01
CA ILE A 254 8.25 -4.21 18.07
C ILE A 254 6.87 -4.25 18.74
N PRO A 255 6.70 -3.67 19.94
CA PRO A 255 5.39 -3.64 20.59
C PRO A 255 4.42 -2.72 19.84
N ASP A 256 3.20 -3.20 19.62
CA ASP A 256 2.15 -2.47 18.89
C ASP A 256 1.79 -1.09 19.51
N ILE A 257 1.92 -0.95 20.83
CA ILE A 257 1.60 0.27 21.56
C ILE A 257 2.88 0.89 22.14
N PRO A 258 3.22 2.15 21.80
CA PRO A 258 4.38 2.82 22.37
C PRO A 258 4.19 3.07 23.88
N LYS A 259 5.30 2.99 24.63
CA LYS A 259 5.30 3.12 26.10
C LYS A 259 4.70 4.45 26.57
N ASP A 260 5.01 5.55 25.89
CA ASP A 260 4.54 6.90 26.28
C ASP A 260 3.02 7.00 26.29
N ILE A 261 2.35 6.46 25.26
CA ILE A 261 0.89 6.44 25.16
C ILE A 261 0.30 5.50 26.19
N SER A 262 0.91 4.32 26.41
CA SER A 262 0.43 3.39 27.44
C SER A 262 0.46 4.02 28.84
N LEU A 263 1.52 4.78 29.14
CA LEU A 263 1.68 5.52 30.39
C LEU A 263 0.68 6.66 30.49
N GLN A 264 0.45 7.40 29.40
CA GLN A 264 -0.54 8.47 29.37
C GLN A 264 -1.96 7.94 29.61
N ILE A 265 -2.35 6.87 28.92
CA ILE A 265 -3.64 6.20 29.13
C ILE A 265 -3.76 5.71 30.59
N HIS A 266 -2.68 5.19 31.17
CA HIS A 266 -2.68 4.75 32.57
C HIS A 266 -2.85 5.93 33.54
N LYS A 267 -2.15 7.05 33.32
CA LYS A 267 -2.28 8.28 34.11
C LYS A 267 -3.70 8.86 34.02
N GLU A 268 -4.25 8.95 32.81
CA GLU A 268 -5.62 9.43 32.59
C GLU A 268 -6.65 8.53 33.30
N LYS A 269 -6.44 7.21 33.31
CA LYS A 269 -7.28 6.27 34.07
C LYS A 269 -7.18 6.47 35.59
N ILE A 270 -5.98 6.63 36.14
CA ILE A 270 -5.80 6.88 37.58
C ILE A 270 -6.49 8.19 37.98
N LEU A 271 -6.25 9.27 37.24
CA LEU A 271 -6.83 10.58 37.53
C LEU A 271 -8.37 10.53 37.43
N LEU A 272 -8.91 9.83 36.44
CA LEU A 272 -10.36 9.64 36.31
C LEU A 272 -10.96 8.87 37.49
N VAL A 273 -10.29 7.82 37.97
CA VAL A 273 -10.73 7.05 39.15
C VAL A 273 -10.67 7.90 40.42
N GLU A 274 -9.61 8.69 40.60
CA GLU A 274 -9.47 9.60 41.74
C GLU A 274 -10.58 10.66 41.76
N LEU A 275 -10.89 11.27 40.61
CA LEU A 275 -12.00 12.22 40.48
C LEU A 275 -13.35 11.56 40.80
N PHE A 276 -13.57 10.33 40.32
CA PHE A 276 -14.79 9.59 40.58
C PHE A 276 -14.95 9.28 42.08
N MET A 277 -13.90 8.80 42.75
CA MET A 277 -13.94 8.51 44.19
C MET A 277 -14.20 9.77 45.03
N LYS A 278 -13.60 10.90 44.66
CA LYS A 278 -13.83 12.19 45.33
C LYS A 278 -15.27 12.66 45.17
N GLU A 279 -15.87 12.46 44.00
CA GLU A 279 -17.28 12.80 43.77
C GLU A 279 -18.23 11.91 44.59
N GLU A 280 -17.97 10.60 44.67
CA GLU A 280 -18.76 9.68 45.51
C GLU A 280 -18.63 9.98 47.00
N GLN A 281 -17.41 10.28 47.48
CA GLN A 281 -17.21 10.73 48.86
C GLN A 281 -18.00 12.02 49.12
N GLY A 282 -17.92 13.01 48.23
CA GLY A 282 -18.70 14.25 48.33
C GLY A 282 -20.21 14.01 48.41
N LYS A 283 -20.75 13.11 47.58
CA LYS A 283 -22.16 12.71 47.63
C LYS A 283 -22.53 12.01 48.95
N SER A 284 -21.65 11.15 49.46
CA SER A 284 -21.87 10.45 50.75
C SER A 284 -21.88 11.42 51.92
N TYR A 285 -20.95 12.38 51.98
CA TYR A 285 -20.96 13.44 53.00
C TYR A 285 -22.22 14.31 52.95
N ILE A 286 -22.76 14.60 51.75
CA ILE A 286 -24.03 15.35 51.61
C ILE A 286 -25.22 14.53 52.12
N ILE A 287 -25.24 13.21 51.87
CA ILE A 287 -26.28 12.32 52.38
C ILE A 287 -26.20 12.20 53.92
N ASP A 288 -25.00 12.07 54.48
CA ASP A 288 -24.81 11.99 55.94
C ASP A 288 -25.12 13.30 56.65
N SER A 289 -24.82 14.45 56.03
CA SER A 289 -25.20 15.78 56.55
C SER A 289 -26.70 16.04 56.47
N SER A 290 -27.38 15.57 55.43
CA SER A 290 -28.85 15.69 55.33
C SER A 290 -29.58 14.75 56.31
N THR A 291 -29.10 13.52 56.51
CA THR A 291 -29.66 12.62 57.55
C THR A 291 -29.36 13.06 58.98
N SER A 292 -28.22 13.72 59.24
CA SER A 292 -27.94 14.30 60.56
C SER A 292 -28.68 15.62 60.84
N THR A 293 -29.17 16.31 59.80
CA THR A 293 -30.05 17.48 59.96
C THR A 293 -31.51 17.05 60.21
N ASP A 294 -32.00 15.99 59.55
CA ASP A 294 -33.33 15.40 59.84
C ASP A 294 -33.40 14.67 61.20
N GLY A 295 -32.26 14.29 61.78
CA GLY A 295 -32.16 13.68 63.11
C GLY A 295 -32.37 14.63 64.29
N LYS A 296 -32.47 15.95 64.06
CA LYS A 296 -32.69 16.95 65.12
C LYS A 296 -34.06 17.63 65.12
N GLU A 297 -34.94 17.33 64.16
CA GLU A 297 -36.29 17.92 64.10
C GLU A 297 -37.46 16.95 64.35
N ASN A 298 -37.21 15.68 64.70
CA ASN A 298 -38.28 14.72 65.01
C ASN A 298 -38.56 14.55 66.51
N CYS A 299 -38.73 15.68 67.21
CA CYS A 299 -39.46 15.66 68.48
C CYS A 299 -40.18 17.00 68.74
N SER A 300 -41.20 17.33 67.94
CA SER A 300 -42.39 18.09 68.37
C SER A 300 -43.38 18.42 67.24
N LYS A 301 -44.61 17.89 67.37
CA LYS A 301 -45.92 18.52 67.03
C LYS A 301 -46.42 18.59 65.56
N HIS A 302 -47.49 17.81 65.36
CA HIS A 302 -48.83 18.14 64.80
C HIS A 302 -49.03 18.70 63.37
N ASN A 303 -49.84 17.94 62.60
CA ASN A 303 -51.02 18.30 61.78
C ASN A 303 -51.04 19.63 60.98
N ASN A 304 -51.09 19.54 59.63
CA ASN A 304 -52.31 19.69 58.80
C ASN A 304 -52.01 19.93 57.30
N ASN A 305 -52.78 19.25 56.44
CA ASN A 305 -53.16 19.51 55.04
C ASN A 305 -52.38 20.54 54.17
N SER A 306 -51.91 20.09 52.99
CA SER A 306 -52.49 20.46 51.68
C SER A 306 -51.74 19.85 50.47
N LYS A 307 -52.49 19.67 49.39
CA LYS A 307 -52.24 18.96 48.11
C LYS A 307 -51.02 19.44 47.31
N VAL A 308 -50.26 18.52 46.69
CA VAL A 308 -49.76 18.59 45.28
C VAL A 308 -49.49 17.16 44.75
N ALA A 309 -49.88 16.91 43.48
CA ALA A 309 -49.84 15.64 42.73
C ALA A 309 -48.44 15.34 42.09
N PRO A 310 -48.19 14.14 41.52
CA PRO A 310 -46.84 13.57 41.36
C PRO A 310 -46.20 13.87 39.97
N PRO A 311 -44.86 13.75 39.82
CA PRO A 311 -44.27 13.58 38.50
C PRO A 311 -44.03 12.10 38.16
N ARG A 312 -44.82 11.68 37.16
CA ARG A 312 -44.54 10.72 36.08
C ARG A 312 -43.17 10.02 36.07
N SER A 313 -43.23 8.69 36.09
CA SER A 313 -42.23 7.79 35.53
C SER A 313 -41.94 8.11 34.05
N ARG A 314 -40.67 8.18 33.66
CA ARG A 314 -40.28 8.11 32.25
C ARG A 314 -39.30 6.94 32.04
N ARG A 315 -39.81 5.95 31.31
CA ARG A 315 -39.13 4.73 30.86
C ARG A 315 -37.87 5.06 30.06
N HIS A 316 -36.82 4.28 30.32
CA HIS A 316 -35.72 4.05 29.40
C HIS A 316 -36.24 3.55 28.05
N THR A 317 -35.82 4.19 26.96
CA THR A 317 -35.82 3.59 25.63
C THR A 317 -34.38 3.38 25.21
N SER A 318 -33.93 2.13 25.32
CA SER A 318 -32.79 1.57 24.62
C SER A 318 -33.11 1.49 23.12
N SER A 319 -32.31 2.15 22.29
CA SER A 319 -32.31 1.91 20.84
C SER A 319 -31.04 1.16 20.48
N THR A 320 -31.19 -0.16 20.42
CA THR A 320 -30.32 -1.07 19.67
C THR A 320 -30.57 -0.86 18.18
N LYS A 321 -29.52 -0.53 17.42
CA LYS A 321 -29.48 -0.74 15.98
C LYS A 321 -28.33 -1.70 15.66
N SER A 322 -28.69 -2.90 15.20
CA SER A 322 -27.83 -3.79 14.42
C SER A 322 -28.65 -4.25 13.21
N PHE A 323 -28.21 -3.85 12.02
CA PHE A 323 -27.89 -4.63 10.83
C PHE A 323 -27.87 -3.71 9.61
#